data_AF-A0A838JXG1-F1
#
_entry.id   AF-A0A838JXG1-F1
#
_cell.length_a   1.000
_cell.length_b   1.000
_cell.length_c   1.000
_cell.angle_alpha   90.00
_cell.angle_beta   90.00
_cell.angle_gamma   90.00
#
_symmetry.space_group_name_H-M   'P 1'
#
loop_
_entity.id
_entity.type
_entity.pdbx_description
1 polymer ?
#
loop_
_entity_poly.entity_id
_entity_poly.type
_entity_poly.pdbx_seq_one_letter_code
_entity_poly.pdbx_strand_id
1 'polypeptide(L)'
;MFPDFIGIGAQKAGTTWLARNLSPHPEIHMPRKEVHYFDRKIKDRSNAVTRFLGKTKNDEQWRRQVRRIPAQLRKNPSFRELLWNYRFYMRHYDDRWYSQVFEPKKGKVSGEITPAYSVLGREEVAHVHGVMPDAKLIFFMRNPIERV
;
A
#
# COMPACT_ATOMS: atom_id res chain seq x y z
N MET A 1 3.48 -0.77 13.04
CA MET A 1 4.39 -1.92 12.81
C MET A 1 4.62 -2.06 11.31
N PHE A 2 5.85 -2.28 10.84
CA PHE A 2 6.12 -2.44 9.40
C PHE A 2 5.75 -3.85 8.89
N PRO A 3 5.53 -4.06 7.57
CA PRO A 3 5.30 -5.39 7.02
C PRO A 3 6.54 -6.28 7.14
N ASP A 4 6.34 -7.59 7.31
CA ASP A 4 7.43 -8.58 7.33
C ASP A 4 7.84 -9.03 5.94
N PHE A 5 7.01 -8.75 4.92
CA PHE A 5 7.36 -9.01 3.54
C PHE A 5 6.80 -7.97 2.57
N ILE A 6 7.52 -7.80 1.47
CA ILE A 6 7.14 -6.90 0.38
C ILE A 6 7.20 -7.68 -0.93
N GLY A 7 6.06 -7.76 -1.61
CA GLY A 7 5.99 -8.24 -2.98
C GLY A 7 6.36 -7.13 -3.96
N ILE A 8 7.41 -7.36 -4.73
CA ILE A 8 7.91 -6.43 -5.74
C ILE A 8 7.83 -7.06 -7.11
N GLY A 9 7.70 -6.18 -8.11
CA GLY A 9 7.86 -6.52 -9.51
C GLY A 9 7.01 -7.68 -10.02
N ALA A 10 7.17 -8.02 -11.28
CA ALA A 10 7.20 -7.04 -12.35
C ALA A 10 5.74 -6.69 -12.69
N GLN A 11 5.46 -5.48 -13.18
CA GLN A 11 4.10 -5.16 -13.65
C GLN A 11 3.58 -6.19 -14.66
N LYS A 12 2.28 -6.48 -14.71
CA LYS A 12 1.72 -7.54 -15.56
C LYS A 12 2.36 -8.95 -15.37
N ALA A 13 3.07 -9.21 -14.26
CA ALA A 13 3.61 -10.54 -13.95
C ALA A 13 2.66 -11.44 -13.15
N GLY A 14 1.46 -10.97 -12.77
CA GLY A 14 0.49 -11.76 -12.01
C GLY A 14 0.45 -11.46 -10.50
N THR A 15 1.00 -10.33 -10.05
CA THR A 15 0.99 -9.92 -8.63
C THR A 15 -0.42 -9.75 -8.04
N THR A 16 -1.43 -9.47 -8.87
CA THR A 16 -2.84 -9.47 -8.43
C THR A 16 -3.31 -10.88 -8.07
N TRP A 17 -2.92 -11.89 -8.85
CA TRP A 17 -3.21 -13.29 -8.51
C TRP A 17 -2.52 -13.68 -7.20
N LEU A 18 -1.24 -13.33 -7.03
CA LEU A 18 -0.51 -13.59 -5.79
C LEU A 18 -1.20 -12.95 -4.57
N ALA A 19 -1.53 -11.65 -4.65
CA ALA A 19 -2.23 -10.94 -3.59
C ALA A 19 -3.59 -11.57 -3.26
N ARG A 20 -4.34 -12.02 -4.28
CA ARG A 20 -5.64 -12.68 -4.11
C ARG A 20 -5.54 -14.02 -3.38
N ASN A 21 -4.45 -14.76 -3.57
CA ASN A 21 -4.24 -16.03 -2.88
C ASN A 21 -3.71 -15.85 -1.45
N LEU A 22 -2.88 -14.82 -1.20
CA LEU A 22 -2.33 -14.57 0.15
C LEU A 22 -3.33 -13.85 1.08
N SER A 23 -4.14 -12.94 0.56
CA SER A 23 -5.07 -12.12 1.36
C SER A 23 -6.09 -12.91 2.21
N PRO A 24 -6.65 -14.06 1.78
CA PRO A 24 -7.56 -14.83 2.62
C PRO A 24 -6.88 -15.75 3.63
N HIS A 25 -5.54 -15.91 3.57
CA HIS A 25 -4.84 -16.85 4.43
C HIS A 25 -4.96 -16.44 5.92
N PRO A 26 -5.34 -17.36 6.84
CA PRO A 26 -5.65 -17.02 8.22
C PRO A 26 -4.46 -16.40 8.97
N GLU A 27 -3.23 -16.78 8.62
CA GLU A 27 -2.00 -16.28 9.24
C GLU A 27 -1.39 -15.07 8.53
N ILE A 28 -2.01 -14.57 7.46
CA ILE A 28 -1.50 -13.43 6.70
C ILE A 28 -2.43 -12.22 6.89
N HIS A 29 -1.83 -11.04 7.06
CA HIS A 29 -2.53 -9.76 7.11
C HIS A 29 -2.08 -8.86 5.97
N MET A 30 -2.96 -8.65 4.99
CA MET A 30 -2.73 -7.74 3.87
C MET A 30 -3.86 -6.71 3.80
N PRO A 31 -3.72 -5.57 4.49
CA PRO A 31 -4.79 -4.57 4.57
C PRO A 31 -5.06 -3.91 3.20
N ARG A 32 -4.02 -3.76 2.37
CA ARG A 32 -4.12 -3.13 1.07
C ARG A 32 -3.01 -3.59 0.12
N LYS A 33 -3.40 -3.85 -1.12
CA LYS A 33 -2.46 -3.99 -2.24
C LYS A 33 -2.08 -2.61 -2.77
N GLU A 34 -0.87 -2.47 -3.31
CA GLU A 34 -0.41 -1.26 -4.01
C GLU A 34 -0.51 0.00 -3.13
N VAL A 35 0.22 -0.01 -2.00
CA VAL A 35 0.28 1.14 -1.08
C VAL A 35 1.02 2.31 -1.72
N HIS A 36 1.99 2.04 -2.60
CA HIS A 36 2.78 3.06 -3.30
C HIS A 36 3.47 4.05 -2.37
N TYR A 37 4.01 3.55 -1.25
CA TYR A 37 4.69 4.39 -0.27
C TYR A 37 6.03 4.88 -0.80
N PHE A 38 6.93 3.96 -1.09
CA PHE A 38 8.32 4.26 -1.45
C PHE A 38 8.50 4.86 -2.86
N ASP A 39 7.60 4.60 -3.81
CA ASP A 39 7.71 5.13 -5.18
C ASP A 39 7.03 6.49 -5.38
N ARG A 40 5.95 6.78 -4.63
CA ARG A 40 5.11 7.97 -4.87
C ARG A 40 4.83 8.77 -3.60
N LYS A 41 4.21 8.13 -2.60
CA LYS A 41 3.62 8.86 -1.47
C LYS A 41 4.66 9.51 -0.57
N ILE A 42 5.85 8.93 -0.41
CA ILE A 42 6.90 9.53 0.41
C ILE A 42 7.34 10.91 -0.10
N LYS A 43 7.23 11.15 -1.41
CA LYS A 43 7.55 12.43 -2.07
C LYS A 43 6.37 13.40 -2.07
N ASP A 44 5.18 12.96 -1.67
CA ASP A 44 3.96 13.76 -1.69
C ASP A 44 3.74 14.47 -0.34
N ARG A 45 3.89 15.80 -0.36
CA ARG A 45 3.69 16.68 0.81
C ARG A 45 2.24 17.15 0.99
N SER A 46 1.32 16.67 0.15
CA SER A 46 -0.08 17.08 0.20
C SER A 46 -0.81 16.53 1.42
N ASN A 47 -1.80 17.27 1.89
CA ASN A 47 -2.72 16.86 2.95
C ASN A 47 -4.16 16.76 2.41
N ALA A 48 -5.12 16.41 3.27
CA ALA A 48 -6.52 16.24 2.84
C ALA A 48 -7.12 17.52 2.21
N VAL A 49 -6.78 18.70 2.74
CA VAL A 49 -7.29 19.98 2.23
C VAL A 49 -6.68 20.29 0.87
N THR A 50 -5.36 20.17 0.72
CA THR A 50 -4.69 20.43 -0.55
C THR A 50 -5.10 19.42 -1.62
N ARG A 51 -5.33 18.15 -1.27
CA ARG A 51 -5.84 17.13 -2.21
C ARG A 51 -7.28 17.37 -2.65
N PHE A 52 -8.11 17.92 -1.77
CA PHE A 52 -9.49 18.24 -2.11
C PHE A 52 -9.55 19.37 -3.15
N LEU A 53 -8.69 20.39 -3.01
CA LEU A 53 -8.61 21.54 -3.92
C LEU A 53 -7.64 21.33 -5.10
N GLY A 54 -6.78 20.32 -5.02
CA GLY A 54 -5.71 20.05 -5.97
C GLY A 54 -6.19 19.51 -7.31
N LYS A 55 -5.40 19.77 -8.36
CA LYS A 55 -5.68 19.42 -9.76
C LYS A 55 -4.74 18.35 -10.33
N THR A 56 -3.89 17.73 -9.51
CA THR A 56 -2.99 16.68 -9.99
C THR A 56 -3.73 15.36 -10.22
N LYS A 57 -3.16 14.44 -11.01
CA LYS A 57 -3.71 13.09 -11.18
C LYS A 57 -3.83 12.32 -9.86
N ASN A 58 -2.91 12.55 -8.92
CA ASN A 58 -2.94 11.93 -7.59
C ASN A 58 -4.12 12.47 -6.76
N ASP A 59 -4.41 13.77 -6.84
CA ASP A 59 -5.55 14.40 -6.16
C ASP A 59 -6.88 13.85 -6.70
N GLU A 60 -7.01 13.71 -8.01
CA GLU A 60 -8.17 13.09 -8.63
C GLU A 60 -8.36 11.64 -8.19
N GLN A 61 -7.28 10.86 -8.18
CA GLN A 61 -7.32 9.47 -7.74
C GLN A 61 -7.74 9.38 -6.27
N TRP A 62 -7.18 10.23 -5.41
CA TRP A 62 -7.55 10.31 -4.00
C TRP A 62 -9.03 10.67 -3.83
N ARG A 63 -9.53 11.70 -4.54
CA ARG A 63 -10.95 12.10 -4.52
C ARG A 63 -11.87 10.96 -4.95
N ARG A 64 -11.51 10.20 -6.00
CA ARG A 64 -12.28 9.02 -6.45
C ARG A 64 -12.31 7.92 -5.40
N GLN A 65 -11.20 7.70 -4.68
CA GLN A 65 -11.12 6.68 -3.63
C GLN A 65 -11.95 7.08 -2.39
N VAL A 66 -11.82 8.32 -1.93
CA VAL A 66 -12.55 8.83 -0.74
C VAL A 66 -14.06 8.88 -0.97
N ARG A 67 -14.52 9.23 -2.18
CA ARG A 67 -15.96 9.23 -2.53
C ARG A 67 -16.65 7.88 -2.39
N ARG A 68 -15.90 6.76 -2.39
CA ARG A 68 -16.46 5.42 -2.23
C ARG A 68 -16.65 5.02 -0.76
N ILE A 69 -15.98 5.70 0.17
CA ILE A 69 -15.97 5.34 1.60
C ILE A 69 -17.38 5.41 2.22
N PRO A 70 -18.20 6.47 1.99
CA PRO A 70 -19.53 6.53 2.61
C PRO A 70 -20.43 5.35 2.20
N ALA A 71 -20.40 4.96 0.91
CA ALA A 71 -21.17 3.82 0.41
C ALA A 71 -20.69 2.49 1.02
N GLN A 72 -19.37 2.33 1.23
CA GLN A 72 -18.80 1.15 1.88
C GLN A 72 -19.21 1.07 3.36
N LEU A 73 -19.06 2.17 4.11
CA LEU A 73 -19.44 2.23 5.52
C LEU A 73 -20.96 2.08 5.73
N ARG A 74 -21.79 2.51 4.77
CA ARG A 74 -23.24 2.28 4.83
C ARG A 74 -23.59 0.80 4.67
N LYS A 75 -22.81 0.04 3.88
CA LYS A 75 -23.02 -1.41 3.71
C LYS A 75 -22.52 -2.21 4.90
N ASN A 76 -21.42 -1.79 5.52
CA ASN A 76 -20.83 -2.47 6.67
C ASN A 76 -20.28 -1.44 7.68
N PRO A 77 -21.12 -0.96 8.62
CA PRO A 77 -20.68 0.08 9.56
C PRO A 77 -19.70 -0.50 10.57
N SER A 78 -18.42 -0.16 10.39
CA SER A 78 -17.33 -0.60 11.26
C SER A 78 -16.47 0.60 11.68
N PHE A 79 -16.45 0.88 12.98
CA PHE A 79 -15.60 1.94 13.54
C PHE A 79 -14.11 1.70 13.25
N ARG A 80 -13.69 0.43 13.20
CA ARG A 80 -12.33 0.04 12.83
C ARG A 80 -12.00 0.40 11.39
N GLU A 81 -12.92 0.11 10.45
CA GLU A 81 -12.74 0.49 9.05
C GLU A 81 -12.75 2.00 8.86
N LEU A 82 -13.62 2.73 9.58
CA LEU A 82 -13.65 4.18 9.57
C LEU A 82 -12.31 4.76 10.04
N LEU A 83 -11.79 4.28 11.17
CA LEU A 83 -10.52 4.73 11.72
C LEU A 83 -9.34 4.40 10.79
N TRP A 84 -9.34 3.20 10.19
CA TRP A 84 -8.34 2.81 9.21
C TRP A 84 -8.39 3.70 7.96
N ASN A 85 -9.59 3.95 7.42
CA ASN A 85 -9.78 4.85 6.28
C ASN A 85 -9.31 6.28 6.58
N TYR A 86 -9.65 6.81 7.75
CA TYR A 86 -9.16 8.12 8.19
C TYR A 86 -7.62 8.16 8.21
N ARG A 87 -6.99 7.17 8.84
CA ARG A 87 -5.52 7.07 8.90
C ARG A 87 -4.89 6.96 7.51
N PHE A 88 -5.47 6.15 6.64
CA PHE A 88 -4.95 5.90 5.31
C PHE A 88 -5.07 7.12 4.37
N TYR A 89 -6.23 7.78 4.38
CA TYR A 89 -6.53 8.84 3.40
C TYR A 89 -6.22 10.27 3.88
N MET A 90 -6.33 10.55 5.19
CA MET A 90 -6.30 11.93 5.68
C MET A 90 -4.94 12.36 6.26
N ARG A 91 -4.11 11.41 6.68
CA ARG A 91 -2.81 11.72 7.31
C ARG A 91 -1.74 12.04 6.26
N HIS A 92 -0.71 12.75 6.71
CA HIS A 92 0.52 12.96 5.95
C HIS A 92 1.28 11.64 5.76
N TYR A 93 1.97 11.49 4.64
CA TYR A 93 2.74 10.30 4.32
C TYR A 93 4.14 10.38 4.91
N ASP A 94 4.40 9.57 5.92
CA ASP A 94 5.68 9.38 6.60
C ASP A 94 5.83 7.91 7.04
N ASP A 95 6.99 7.54 7.60
CA ASP A 95 7.27 6.16 8.03
C ASP A 95 6.26 5.70 9.09
N ARG A 96 5.82 6.63 9.94
CA ARG A 96 4.80 6.37 10.95
C ARG A 96 3.49 5.99 10.28
N TRP A 97 2.99 6.78 9.34
CA TRP A 97 1.80 6.50 8.55
C TRP A 97 1.89 5.13 7.89
N TYR A 98 3.03 4.84 7.23
CA TYR A 98 3.24 3.58 6.55
C TYR A 98 3.14 2.39 7.51
N SER A 99 3.81 2.47 8.66
CA SER A 99 3.72 1.44 9.71
C SER A 99 2.30 1.27 10.29
N GLN A 100 1.46 2.30 10.21
CA GLN A 100 0.08 2.26 10.70
C GLN A 100 -0.89 1.60 9.72
N VAL A 101 -0.52 1.48 8.45
CA VAL A 101 -1.33 0.81 7.42
C VAL A 101 -1.56 -0.67 7.78
N PHE A 102 -0.55 -1.31 8.38
CA PHE A 102 -0.49 -2.73 8.70
C PHE A 102 -1.00 -3.09 10.10
N GLU A 103 -1.55 -2.11 10.82
CA GLU A 103 -2.15 -2.34 12.13
C GLU A 103 -3.66 -2.59 12.04
N PRO A 104 -4.21 -3.52 12.85
CA PRO A 104 -3.51 -4.44 13.76
C PRO A 104 -3.14 -5.78 13.10
N LYS A 105 -1.94 -6.27 13.39
CA LYS A 105 -1.42 -7.56 12.87
C LYS A 105 -1.84 -8.79 13.69
N LYS A 106 -2.10 -8.63 15.00
CA LYS A 106 -2.56 -9.69 15.94
C LYS A 106 -1.81 -11.04 15.79
N GLY A 107 -0.48 -11.01 15.73
CA GLY A 107 0.36 -12.22 15.62
C GLY A 107 0.44 -12.84 14.22
N LYS A 108 -0.25 -12.28 13.22
CA LYS A 108 -0.12 -12.70 11.81
C LYS A 108 1.21 -12.23 11.22
N VAL A 109 1.54 -12.71 10.02
CA VAL A 109 2.56 -12.13 9.14
C VAL A 109 1.88 -11.08 8.27
N SER A 110 2.40 -9.85 8.21
CA SER A 110 1.83 -8.78 7.39
C SER A 110 2.70 -8.49 6.18
N GLY A 111 2.05 -8.16 5.07
CA GLY A 111 2.77 -7.80 3.86
C GLY A 111 2.00 -6.82 2.99
N GLU A 112 2.74 -6.21 2.06
CA GLU A 112 2.16 -5.50 0.93
C GLU A 112 2.74 -6.03 -0.38
N ILE A 113 2.05 -5.75 -1.48
CA ILE A 113 2.53 -6.05 -2.82
C ILE A 113 2.35 -4.80 -3.66
N THR A 114 3.46 -4.19 -4.06
CA THR A 114 3.49 -3.03 -4.96
C THR A 114 4.48 -3.33 -6.08
N PRO A 115 4.01 -3.73 -7.28
CA PRO A 115 4.88 -4.18 -8.37
C PRO A 115 5.88 -3.11 -8.83
N ALA A 116 5.52 -1.83 -8.70
CA ALA A 116 6.38 -0.71 -9.06
C ALA A 116 7.66 -0.62 -8.20
N TYR A 117 7.72 -1.30 -7.05
CA TYR A 117 8.92 -1.26 -6.20
C TYR A 117 10.14 -1.95 -6.81
N SER A 118 9.99 -2.74 -7.88
CA SER A 118 11.14 -3.36 -8.56
C SER A 118 12.02 -2.36 -9.33
N VAL A 119 11.58 -1.10 -9.45
CA VAL A 119 12.33 -0.03 -10.13
C VAL A 119 12.66 1.15 -9.19
N LEU A 120 12.65 0.90 -7.87
CA LEU A 120 13.09 1.89 -6.88
C LEU A 120 14.57 2.27 -7.11
N GLY A 121 14.90 3.53 -6.84
CA GLY A 121 16.27 4.01 -6.84
C GLY A 121 17.04 3.56 -5.61
N ARG A 122 18.35 3.82 -5.61
CA ARG A 122 19.25 3.43 -4.51
C ARG A 122 18.83 4.04 -3.18
N GLU A 123 18.38 5.30 -3.18
CA GLU A 123 17.93 5.99 -1.97
C GLU A 123 16.67 5.36 -1.39
N GLU A 124 15.67 5.06 -2.22
CA GLU A 124 14.45 4.41 -1.76
C GLU A 124 14.71 2.98 -1.26
N VAL A 125 15.60 2.22 -1.93
CA VAL A 125 16.01 0.89 -1.47
C VAL A 125 16.72 0.97 -0.11
N ALA A 126 17.63 1.94 0.07
CA ALA A 126 18.29 2.16 1.35
C ALA A 126 17.29 2.53 2.45
N HIS A 127 16.27 3.34 2.11
CA HIS A 127 15.21 3.68 3.05
C HIS A 127 14.37 2.45 3.44
N VAL A 128 13.94 1.63 2.47
CA VAL A 128 13.26 0.35 2.73
C VAL A 128 14.04 -0.50 3.71
N HIS A 129 15.34 -0.69 3.48
CA HIS A 129 16.21 -1.46 4.38
C HIS A 129 16.36 -0.80 5.76
N GLY A 130 16.39 0.53 5.82
CA GLY A 130 16.48 1.26 7.09
C GLY A 130 15.25 1.11 7.98
N VAL A 131 14.04 1.07 7.40
CA VAL A 131 12.80 0.91 8.17
C VAL A 131 12.38 -0.55 8.37
N MET A 132 12.83 -1.43 7.50
CA MET A 132 12.45 -2.85 7.44
C MET A 132 13.66 -3.74 7.08
N PRO A 133 14.67 -3.81 7.95
CA PRO A 133 15.91 -4.55 7.65
C PRO A 133 15.68 -6.05 7.44
N ASP A 134 14.71 -6.62 8.16
CA ASP A 134 14.43 -8.06 8.15
C ASP A 134 13.28 -8.47 7.21
N ALA A 135 12.72 -7.52 6.44
CA ALA A 135 11.59 -7.83 5.58
C ALA A 135 11.99 -8.75 4.42
N LYS A 136 11.21 -9.82 4.23
CA LYS A 136 11.38 -10.74 3.10
C LYS A 136 10.92 -10.09 1.80
N LEU A 137 11.71 -10.23 0.74
CA LEU A 137 11.33 -9.76 -0.60
C LEU A 137 10.76 -10.93 -1.42
N ILE A 138 9.55 -10.75 -1.95
CA ILE A 138 8.96 -11.66 -2.92
C ILE A 138 9.02 -10.98 -4.29
N PHE A 139 10.01 -11.34 -5.10
CA PHE A 139 10.13 -10.81 -6.46
C PHE A 139 9.39 -11.72 -7.45
N PHE A 140 8.33 -11.20 -8.08
CA PHE A 140 7.48 -11.99 -8.97
C PHE A 140 7.71 -11.67 -10.44
N MET A 141 8.39 -12.53 -11.18
CA MET A 141 8.72 -12.28 -12.59
C MET A 141 7.90 -13.14 -13.56
N ARG A 142 7.78 -12.66 -14.80
CA ARG A 142 7.18 -13.37 -15.94
C ARG A 142 8.06 -13.16 -17.16
N ASN A 143 8.03 -14.10 -18.10
CA ASN A 143 8.67 -13.96 -19.42
C ASN A 143 8.36 -12.57 -20.02
N PRO A 144 9.39 -11.77 -20.39
CA PRO A 144 9.20 -10.43 -20.91
C PRO A 144 8.39 -10.39 -22.21
N ILE A 145 8.47 -11.44 -23.04
CA ILE A 145 7.70 -11.54 -24.30
C ILE A 145 6.20 -11.58 -24.02
N GLU A 146 5.79 -12.28 -22.96
CA GLU A 146 4.38 -12.41 -22.56
C GLU A 146 3.85 -11.19 -21.78
N ARG A 147 4.70 -10.18 -21.54
CA ARG A 147 4.39 -8.99 -20.72
C ARG A 147 4.03 -7.76 -21.56
N VAL A 148 4.31 -7.78 -22.88
CA VAL A 148 4.10 -6.64 -23.79
C VAL A 148 2.60 -6.41 -23.97
#